data_AF-A0A937IVH2-F1
#
_entry.id   AF-A0A937IVH2-F1
#
_cell.length_a   1.000
_cell.length_b   1.000
_cell.length_c   1.000
_cell.angle_alpha   90.00
_cell.angle_beta   90.00
_cell.angle_gamma   90.00
#
_symmetry.space_group_name_H-M   'P 1'
#
loop_
_entity.id
_entity.type
_entity.pdbx_description
1 polymer ?
#
loop_
_entity_poly.entity_id
_entity_poly.type
_entity_poly.pdbx_seq_one_letter_code
_entity_poly.pdbx_strand_id
1 'polypeptide(L)'
;MTNSKLLSFSGIASFIVGLILIFISAGSLLTDFRERATETDQITLSGMSFDITADILEDDQGFFFDVEDELLHIENVRFNIEASRSSTASLELKHAASGRNHSEARARAQSFDYPTAQEGEALRLSEYFTVPKESLYRGQDLNVTLRLPVGATVYLDESIENIMYDIRNVQDMYDGDMLGHQWEMTPEGLSCTDCATIEYYDADDFEESIEENLEEMEESIEEKLEALELELKKLKDR
;
A
#
# COMPACT_ATOMS: atom_id res chain seq x y z
N MET A 1 28.58 61.74 14.84
CA MET A 1 27.63 60.61 14.92
C MET A 1 28.45 59.34 15.13
N THR A 2 28.21 58.62 16.23
CA THR A 2 29.04 57.50 16.68
C THR A 2 28.85 56.27 15.79
N ASN A 3 29.95 55.64 15.36
CA ASN A 3 29.99 54.47 14.47
C ASN A 3 29.10 53.28 14.92
N SER A 4 28.70 53.23 16.19
CA SER A 4 27.78 52.22 16.74
C SER A 4 26.37 52.24 16.13
N LYS A 5 25.83 53.41 15.74
CA LYS A 5 24.50 53.52 15.12
C LYS A 5 24.49 53.09 13.64
N LEU A 6 25.64 53.18 12.97
CA LEU A 6 25.79 52.77 11.57
C LEU A 6 25.90 51.24 11.46
N LEU A 7 26.65 50.62 12.38
CA LEU A 7 26.79 49.17 12.50
C LEU A 7 25.44 48.49 12.82
N SER A 8 24.61 49.06 13.69
CA SER A 8 23.29 48.50 14.00
C SER A 8 22.30 48.60 12.82
N PHE A 9 22.36 49.69 12.04
CA PHE A 9 21.52 49.87 10.85
C PHE A 9 21.89 48.90 9.73
N SER A 10 23.19 48.66 9.53
CA SER A 10 23.69 47.69 8.54
C SER A 10 23.29 46.26 8.89
N GLY A 11 23.30 45.89 10.18
CA GLY A 11 22.83 44.59 10.66
C GLY A 11 21.35 44.36 10.39
N ILE A 12 20.49 45.35 10.69
CA ILE A 12 19.04 45.27 10.44
C ILE A 12 18.75 45.20 8.94
N ALA A 13 19.43 46.01 8.12
CA ALA A 13 19.25 45.98 6.66
C ALA A 13 19.64 44.61 6.07
N SER A 14 20.75 44.03 6.53
CA SER A 14 21.20 42.70 6.06
C SER A 14 20.24 41.59 6.49
N PHE A 15 19.68 41.68 7.70
CA PHE A 15 18.66 40.75 8.19
C PHE A 15 17.37 40.82 7.35
N ILE A 16 16.90 42.04 7.01
CA ILE A 16 15.71 42.22 6.17
C ILE A 16 15.95 41.68 4.75
N VAL A 17 17.12 41.91 4.16
CA VAL A 17 17.47 41.34 2.84
C VAL A 17 17.51 39.81 2.90
N GLY A 18 18.07 39.24 3.97
CA GLY A 18 18.05 37.79 4.20
C GLY A 18 16.63 37.24 4.27
N LEU A 19 15.72 37.90 5.00
CA LEU A 19 14.31 37.51 5.05
C LEU A 19 13.64 37.58 3.68
N ILE A 20 13.87 38.64 2.91
CA ILE A 20 13.31 38.79 1.56
C ILE A 20 13.78 37.66 0.65
N LEU A 21 15.08 37.31 0.67
CA LEU A 21 15.62 36.19 -0.11
C LEU A 21 15.02 34.85 0.30
N ILE A 22 14.78 34.63 1.60
CA ILE A 22 14.08 33.44 2.10
C ILE A 22 12.64 33.40 1.56
N PHE A 23 11.90 34.52 1.61
CA PHE A 23 10.52 34.57 1.09
C PHE A 23 10.44 34.36 -0.42
N ILE A 24 11.36 34.92 -1.20
CA ILE A 24 11.44 34.69 -2.65
C ILE A 24 11.74 33.22 -2.94
N SER A 25 12.70 32.62 -2.22
CA SER A 25 13.07 31.23 -2.39
C SER A 25 11.91 30.29 -2.01
N ALA A 26 11.25 30.53 -0.88
CA ALA A 26 10.05 29.80 -0.47
C ALA A 26 8.92 29.92 -1.49
N GLY A 27 8.69 31.12 -2.03
CA GLY A 27 7.70 31.35 -3.09
C GLY A 27 8.01 30.58 -4.38
N SER A 28 9.29 30.48 -4.76
CA SER A 28 9.70 29.70 -5.94
C SER A 28 9.47 28.20 -5.78
N LEU A 29 9.70 27.64 -4.58
CA LEU A 29 9.46 26.23 -4.27
C LEU A 29 7.97 25.85 -4.39
N LEU A 30 7.06 26.73 -3.97
CA LEU A 30 5.62 26.51 -4.13
C LEU A 30 5.19 26.43 -5.60
N THR A 31 5.90 27.09 -6.52
CA THR A 31 5.56 27.03 -7.95
C THR A 31 5.94 25.71 -8.60
N ASP A 32 6.84 24.93 -8.01
CA ASP A 32 7.37 23.69 -8.59
C ASP A 32 6.41 22.49 -8.49
N PHE A 33 5.31 22.62 -7.75
CA PHE A 33 4.31 21.57 -7.50
C PHE A 33 2.93 21.91 -8.09
N ARG A 34 2.87 22.87 -9.02
CA ARG A 34 1.59 23.41 -9.51
C ARG A 34 0.80 22.40 -10.35
N GLU A 35 1.49 21.65 -11.20
CA GLU A 35 0.89 20.67 -12.11
C GLU A 35 1.42 19.27 -11.78
N ARG A 36 0.57 18.25 -11.92
CA ARG A 36 0.94 16.84 -11.77
C ARG A 36 0.68 16.11 -13.08
N ALA A 37 1.61 15.26 -13.48
CA ALA A 37 1.45 14.38 -14.63
C ALA A 37 1.76 12.95 -14.22
N THR A 38 1.26 12.01 -15.02
CA THR A 38 1.45 10.59 -14.82
C THR A 38 1.78 9.94 -16.15
N GLU A 39 2.70 8.98 -16.12
CA GLU A 39 3.05 8.12 -17.24
C GLU A 39 2.88 6.66 -16.84
N THR A 40 2.66 5.82 -17.83
CA THR A 40 2.37 4.41 -17.60
C THR A 40 3.13 3.56 -18.59
N ASP A 41 3.97 2.68 -18.05
CA ASP A 41 4.67 1.64 -18.79
C ASP A 41 4.07 0.28 -18.46
N GLN A 42 4.14 -0.66 -19.40
CA GLN A 42 3.61 -2.00 -19.22
C GLN A 42 4.60 -3.04 -19.69
N ILE A 43 4.91 -3.98 -18.80
CA ILE A 43 5.81 -5.12 -19.06
C ILE A 43 4.94 -6.36 -19.15
N THR A 44 5.01 -7.08 -20.27
CA THR A 44 4.31 -8.37 -20.40
C THR A 44 5.11 -9.46 -19.70
N LEU A 45 4.44 -10.24 -18.86
CA LEU A 45 5.05 -11.33 -18.10
C LEU A 45 4.74 -12.68 -18.77
N SER A 46 5.59 -13.66 -18.50
CA SER A 46 5.42 -15.03 -19.00
C SER A 46 4.91 -15.96 -17.91
N GLY A 47 3.99 -16.86 -18.24
CA GLY A 47 3.47 -17.84 -17.28
C GLY A 47 2.22 -17.37 -16.52
N MET A 48 1.83 -18.20 -15.54
CA MET A 48 0.61 -18.05 -14.74
C MET A 48 0.88 -18.19 -13.23
N SER A 49 2.11 -18.50 -12.83
CA SER A 49 2.52 -18.61 -11.43
C SER A 49 3.66 -17.63 -11.20
N PHE A 50 3.58 -16.87 -10.11
CA PHE A 50 4.57 -15.86 -9.77
C PHE A 50 4.95 -15.89 -8.29
N ASP A 51 6.24 -15.99 -8.00
CA ASP A 51 6.80 -15.80 -6.67
C ASP A 51 7.28 -14.35 -6.57
N ILE A 52 6.58 -13.53 -5.79
CA ILE A 52 6.83 -12.09 -5.73
C ILE A 52 7.79 -11.80 -4.58
N THR A 53 8.92 -11.17 -4.88
CA THR A 53 9.89 -10.69 -3.89
C THR A 53 10.23 -9.23 -4.13
N ALA A 54 10.75 -8.52 -3.13
CA ALA A 54 11.26 -7.16 -3.30
C ALA A 54 12.67 -7.01 -2.74
N ASP A 55 13.52 -6.34 -3.50
CA ASP A 55 14.86 -5.95 -3.05
C ASP A 55 14.79 -4.64 -2.25
N ILE A 56 15.42 -4.66 -1.08
CA ILE A 56 15.62 -3.50 -0.22
C ILE A 56 16.87 -2.74 -0.69
N LEU A 57 16.90 -1.42 -0.51
CA LEU A 57 18.11 -0.63 -0.70
C LEU A 57 19.10 -0.93 0.44
N GLU A 58 20.09 -1.81 0.21
CA GLU A 58 21.03 -2.26 1.26
C GLU A 58 21.99 -1.16 1.78
N ASP A 59 22.08 -0.01 1.11
CA ASP A 59 23.11 1.01 1.35
C ASP A 59 22.52 2.37 1.78
N ASP A 60 21.82 2.38 2.92
CA ASP A 60 21.40 3.62 3.59
C ASP A 60 22.59 4.30 4.29
N GLN A 61 23.48 4.93 3.51
CA GLN A 61 24.24 6.07 4.02
C GLN A 61 23.29 7.29 4.04
N GLY A 62 22.39 7.30 5.03
CA GLY A 62 21.31 8.28 5.25
C GLY A 62 21.43 9.62 4.56
N PHE A 63 20.57 9.90 3.57
CA PHE A 63 20.41 11.21 2.91
C PHE A 63 21.74 11.94 2.60
N PHE A 64 22.84 11.22 2.43
CA PHE A 64 24.11 11.76 1.98
C PHE A 64 24.19 11.45 0.49
N PHE A 65 23.84 12.46 -0.30
CA PHE A 65 24.05 12.46 -1.74
C PHE A 65 25.48 12.02 -2.04
N ASP A 66 25.67 10.82 -2.57
CA ASP A 66 26.94 10.49 -3.20
C ASP A 66 27.15 11.49 -4.36
N VAL A 67 28.37 12.00 -4.46
CA VAL A 67 28.74 13.00 -5.47
C VAL A 67 28.87 12.35 -6.84
N GLU A 68 29.09 11.02 -6.88
CA GLU A 68 29.18 10.23 -8.12
C GLU A 68 27.82 9.71 -8.63
N ASP A 69 26.83 9.52 -7.76
CA ASP A 69 25.51 9.03 -8.21
C ASP A 69 24.68 10.19 -8.80
N GLU A 70 24.47 10.14 -10.12
CA GLU A 70 23.62 11.07 -10.88
C GLU A 70 22.12 10.70 -10.75
N LEU A 71 21.80 9.69 -9.95
CA LEU A 71 20.45 9.24 -9.67
C LEU A 71 20.00 9.62 -8.25
N LEU A 72 18.69 9.79 -8.11
CA LEU A 72 17.99 9.92 -6.84
C LEU A 72 17.14 8.67 -6.63
N HIS A 73 17.42 7.93 -5.57
CA HIS A 73 16.63 6.78 -5.12
C HIS A 73 15.43 7.26 -4.31
N ILE A 74 14.24 6.74 -4.61
CA ILE A 74 12.98 7.15 -3.98
C ILE A 74 12.21 5.91 -3.52
N GLU A 75 12.02 5.78 -2.20
CA GLU A 75 11.25 4.74 -1.52
C GLU A 75 9.76 5.14 -1.39
N ASN A 76 9.13 5.48 -2.51
CA ASN A 76 7.70 5.81 -2.57
C ASN A 76 7.03 4.96 -3.65
N VAL A 77 7.18 3.64 -3.47
CA VAL A 77 6.62 2.59 -4.31
C VAL A 77 5.39 2.02 -3.63
N ARG A 78 4.34 1.78 -4.40
CA ARG A 78 3.12 1.08 -3.95
C ARG A 78 2.83 -0.07 -4.89
N PHE A 79 2.77 -1.26 -4.36
CA PHE A 79 2.50 -2.48 -5.07
C PHE A 79 1.06 -2.95 -4.82
N ASN A 80 0.36 -3.26 -5.90
CA ASN A 80 -0.99 -3.81 -5.86
C ASN A 80 -1.13 -4.94 -6.89
N ILE A 81 -2.14 -5.78 -6.72
CA ILE A 81 -2.48 -6.88 -7.61
C ILE A 81 -3.94 -6.72 -8.06
N GLU A 82 -4.19 -6.74 -9.36
CA GLU A 82 -5.52 -6.61 -9.91
C GLU A 82 -5.81 -7.67 -10.98
N ALA A 83 -7.05 -8.16 -11.00
CA ALA A 83 -7.52 -9.05 -12.06
C ALA A 83 -7.46 -8.36 -13.43
N SER A 84 -7.07 -9.12 -14.45
CA SER A 84 -6.95 -8.71 -15.83
C SER A 84 -7.93 -9.48 -16.70
N ARG A 85 -8.47 -8.81 -17.71
CA ARG A 85 -9.24 -9.44 -18.79
C ARG A 85 -8.34 -10.04 -19.87
N SER A 86 -7.04 -9.74 -19.84
CA SER A 86 -6.06 -10.35 -20.74
C SER A 86 -5.84 -11.81 -20.36
N SER A 87 -5.46 -12.65 -21.33
CA SER A 87 -4.98 -14.00 -21.07
C SER A 87 -3.52 -14.07 -20.64
N THR A 88 -2.82 -12.93 -20.63
CA THR A 88 -1.42 -12.81 -20.25
C THR A 88 -1.28 -11.86 -19.07
N ALA A 89 -0.44 -12.23 -18.11
CA ALA A 89 -0.08 -11.35 -17.01
C ALA A 89 0.79 -10.18 -17.48
N SER A 90 0.72 -9.05 -16.77
CA SER A 90 1.57 -7.90 -17.04
C SER A 90 1.85 -7.10 -15.77
N LEU A 91 3.01 -6.47 -15.69
CA LEU A 91 3.34 -5.48 -14.68
C LEU A 91 3.09 -4.08 -15.25
N GLU A 92 2.18 -3.32 -14.65
CA GLU A 92 1.89 -1.94 -15.01
C GLU A 92 2.64 -0.99 -14.05
N LEU A 93 3.46 -0.10 -14.59
CA LEU A 93 4.26 0.87 -13.84
C LEU A 93 3.69 2.25 -14.08
N LYS A 94 3.05 2.84 -13.06
CA LYS A 94 2.41 4.15 -13.14
C LYS A 94 3.15 5.16 -12.27
N HIS A 95 4.07 5.89 -12.89
CA HIS A 95 4.88 6.91 -12.23
C HIS A 95 4.24 8.28 -12.39
N ALA A 96 4.14 9.03 -11.29
CA ALA A 96 3.62 10.39 -11.28
C ALA A 96 4.64 11.37 -10.73
N ALA A 97 4.69 12.58 -11.28
CA ALA A 97 5.59 13.63 -10.83
C ALA A 97 4.96 15.02 -10.99
N SER A 98 5.43 15.98 -10.19
CA SER A 98 4.96 17.38 -10.26
C SER A 98 5.94 18.30 -10.97
N GLY A 99 5.43 19.39 -11.53
CA GLY A 99 6.24 20.43 -12.16
C GLY A 99 5.56 21.79 -12.19
N ARG A 100 6.30 22.81 -12.64
CA ARG A 100 5.80 24.19 -12.72
C ARG A 100 4.72 24.36 -13.77
N ASN A 101 4.74 23.48 -14.76
CA ASN A 101 3.78 23.37 -15.83
C ASN A 101 3.66 21.89 -16.24
N HIS A 102 2.61 21.57 -17.01
CA HIS A 102 2.32 20.21 -17.44
C HIS A 102 3.46 19.57 -18.26
N SER A 103 4.17 20.33 -19.09
CA SER A 103 5.28 19.79 -19.90
C SER A 103 6.44 19.32 -19.02
N GLU A 104 6.79 20.09 -17.99
CA GLU A 104 7.83 19.74 -17.04
C GLU A 104 7.41 18.56 -16.16
N ALA A 105 6.17 18.56 -15.67
CA ALA A 105 5.61 17.45 -14.89
C ALA A 105 5.64 16.15 -15.69
N ARG A 106 5.25 16.20 -16.98
CA ARG A 106 5.28 15.04 -17.88
C ARG A 106 6.69 14.55 -18.15
N ALA A 107 7.64 15.45 -18.43
CA ALA A 107 9.04 15.07 -18.64
C ALA A 107 9.63 14.35 -17.42
N ARG A 108 9.31 14.80 -16.20
CA ARG A 108 9.69 14.09 -14.98
C ARG A 108 8.98 12.74 -14.82
N ALA A 109 7.69 12.67 -15.11
CA ALA A 109 6.92 11.43 -15.03
C ALA A 109 7.46 10.36 -16.01
N GLN A 110 8.01 10.75 -17.16
CA GLN A 110 8.66 9.85 -18.12
C GLN A 110 10.06 9.40 -17.70
N SER A 111 10.66 10.08 -16.72
CA SER A 111 12.08 9.96 -16.41
C SER A 111 12.30 9.23 -15.10
N PHE A 112 12.06 7.91 -15.12
CA PHE A 112 12.29 7.01 -14.01
C PHE A 112 12.84 5.67 -14.50
N ASP A 113 13.51 4.94 -13.62
CA ASP A 113 13.88 3.55 -13.81
C ASP A 113 13.50 2.75 -12.57
N TYR A 114 12.84 1.61 -12.78
CA TYR A 114 12.39 0.73 -11.71
C TYR A 114 13.07 -0.63 -11.87
N PRO A 115 13.96 -1.02 -10.95
CA PRO A 115 14.62 -2.32 -11.02
C PRO A 115 13.59 -3.44 -10.84
N THR A 116 13.35 -4.19 -11.92
CA THR A 116 12.46 -5.35 -11.89
C THR A 116 12.92 -6.39 -12.91
N ALA A 117 12.75 -7.67 -12.57
CA ALA A 117 13.11 -8.77 -13.45
C ALA A 117 12.20 -9.97 -13.22
N GLN A 118 11.93 -10.72 -14.29
CA GLN A 118 11.26 -12.01 -14.22
C GLN A 118 12.23 -13.14 -14.64
N GLU A 119 12.41 -14.14 -13.78
CA GLU A 119 13.19 -15.35 -14.03
C GLU A 119 12.35 -16.59 -13.73
N GLY A 120 11.68 -17.12 -14.76
CA GLY A 120 10.72 -18.21 -14.57
C GLY A 120 9.49 -17.70 -13.79
N GLU A 121 9.21 -18.32 -12.65
CA GLU A 121 8.11 -17.91 -11.76
C GLU A 121 8.54 -16.77 -10.83
N ALA A 122 9.84 -16.58 -10.57
CA ALA A 122 10.30 -15.47 -9.73
C ALA A 122 10.08 -14.12 -10.42
N LEU A 123 9.31 -13.23 -9.78
CA LEU A 123 9.14 -11.84 -10.17
C LEU A 123 9.73 -10.94 -9.07
N ARG A 124 10.92 -10.40 -9.35
CA ARG A 124 11.65 -9.53 -8.44
C ARG A 124 11.26 -8.07 -8.67
N LEU A 125 10.81 -7.45 -7.60
CA LEU A 125 10.46 -6.04 -7.49
C LEU A 125 11.54 -5.30 -6.67
N SER A 126 11.36 -4.01 -6.46
CA SER A 126 12.20 -3.20 -5.59
C SER A 126 11.35 -2.26 -4.74
N GLU A 127 11.84 -1.92 -3.56
CA GLU A 127 11.20 -0.95 -2.66
C GLU A 127 11.45 0.50 -3.08
N TYR A 128 12.33 0.70 -4.07
CA TYR A 128 12.73 1.99 -4.58
C TYR A 128 12.64 2.04 -6.11
N PHE A 129 12.60 3.26 -6.64
CA PHE A 129 12.87 3.56 -8.04
C PHE A 129 13.87 4.71 -8.12
N THR A 130 14.48 4.88 -9.29
CA THR A 130 15.46 5.96 -9.51
C THR A 130 14.90 7.00 -10.46
N VAL A 131 15.33 8.24 -10.27
CA VAL A 131 15.12 9.35 -11.21
C VAL A 131 16.41 10.14 -11.38
N PRO A 132 16.63 10.87 -12.49
CA PRO A 132 17.79 11.72 -12.62
C PRO A 132 17.82 12.80 -11.53
N LYS A 133 18.98 13.02 -10.92
CA LYS A 133 19.17 13.92 -9.77
C LYS A 133 18.77 15.36 -10.08
N GLU A 134 18.94 15.81 -11.31
CA GLU A 134 18.49 17.13 -11.78
C GLU A 134 16.97 17.30 -11.74
N SER A 135 16.20 16.20 -11.72
CA SER A 135 14.75 16.24 -11.57
C SER A 135 14.33 16.69 -10.17
N LEU A 136 15.19 16.44 -9.16
CA LEU A 136 14.97 16.65 -7.73
C LEU A 136 13.70 15.93 -7.22
N TYR A 137 13.52 15.84 -5.89
CA TYR A 137 12.23 15.38 -5.35
C TYR A 137 11.14 16.44 -5.58
N ARG A 138 10.07 16.05 -6.28
CA ARG A 138 8.92 16.84 -6.73
C ARG A 138 7.61 16.03 -6.60
N GLY A 139 7.52 15.29 -5.48
CA GLY A 139 6.36 14.46 -5.16
C GLY A 139 6.19 13.32 -6.13
N GLN A 140 7.30 12.65 -6.47
CA GLN A 140 7.30 11.43 -7.26
C GLN A 140 6.73 10.27 -6.45
N ASP A 141 5.86 9.49 -7.08
CA ASP A 141 5.40 8.19 -6.57
C ASP A 141 5.29 7.20 -7.73
N LEU A 142 5.50 5.93 -7.43
CA LEU A 142 5.37 4.84 -8.38
C LEU A 142 4.31 3.85 -7.88
N ASN A 143 3.23 3.67 -8.64
CA ASN A 143 2.28 2.60 -8.41
C ASN A 143 2.61 1.45 -9.37
N VAL A 144 2.94 0.29 -8.80
CA VAL A 144 3.25 -0.96 -9.50
C VAL A 144 2.03 -1.85 -9.37
N THR A 145 1.40 -2.22 -10.47
CA THR A 145 0.22 -3.09 -10.46
C THR A 145 0.47 -4.36 -11.26
N LEU A 146 0.49 -5.49 -10.57
CA LEU A 146 0.52 -6.80 -11.20
C LEU A 146 -0.88 -7.15 -11.70
N ARG A 147 -1.06 -7.13 -13.02
CA ARG A 147 -2.31 -7.49 -13.71
C ARG A 147 -2.31 -8.99 -13.97
N LEU A 148 -3.19 -9.74 -13.31
CA LEU A 148 -3.22 -11.20 -13.42
C LEU A 148 -4.47 -11.71 -14.14
N PRO A 149 -4.36 -12.63 -15.12
CA PRO A 149 -5.53 -13.38 -15.59
C PRO A 149 -6.15 -14.20 -14.46
N VAL A 150 -7.46 -14.43 -14.53
CA VAL A 150 -8.16 -15.35 -13.62
C VAL A 150 -7.55 -16.76 -13.72
N GLY A 151 -7.31 -17.38 -12.58
CA GLY A 151 -6.63 -18.68 -12.43
C GLY A 151 -5.10 -18.60 -12.36
N ALA A 152 -4.51 -17.40 -12.38
CA ALA A 152 -3.10 -17.22 -12.06
C ALA A 152 -2.86 -17.34 -10.57
N THR A 153 -1.69 -17.85 -10.18
CA THR A 153 -1.27 -18.03 -8.80
C THR A 153 -0.12 -17.09 -8.45
N VAL A 154 -0.12 -16.58 -7.22
CA VAL A 154 0.98 -15.77 -6.69
C VAL A 154 1.36 -16.21 -5.28
N TYR A 155 2.65 -16.27 -5.01
CA TYR A 155 3.18 -16.35 -3.65
C TYR A 155 3.69 -14.97 -3.25
N LEU A 156 3.27 -14.48 -2.09
CA LEU A 156 3.66 -13.17 -1.57
C LEU A 156 4.75 -13.35 -0.52
N ASP A 157 6.01 -13.12 -0.88
CA ASP A 157 7.14 -13.24 0.06
C ASP A 157 7.14 -12.11 1.10
N GLU A 158 7.62 -12.37 2.32
CA GLU A 158 7.68 -11.35 3.39
C GLU A 158 8.44 -10.08 2.98
N SER A 159 9.38 -10.17 2.03
CA SER A 159 10.14 -9.02 1.53
C SER A 159 9.30 -7.91 0.89
N ILE A 160 8.06 -8.16 0.47
CA ILE A 160 7.23 -7.13 -0.19
C ILE A 160 6.43 -6.26 0.79
N GLU A 161 6.51 -6.52 2.10
CA GLU A 161 5.70 -5.87 3.14
C GLU A 161 5.67 -4.34 3.01
N ASN A 162 6.83 -3.71 2.80
CA ASN A 162 6.94 -2.25 2.80
C ASN A 162 6.29 -1.57 1.59
N ILE A 163 6.08 -2.32 0.50
CA ILE A 163 5.47 -1.78 -0.73
C ILE A 163 4.04 -2.21 -0.92
N MET A 164 3.53 -3.22 -0.22
CA MET A 164 2.13 -3.64 -0.34
C MET A 164 1.17 -2.49 -0.01
N TYR A 165 0.13 -2.36 -0.83
CA TYR A 165 -0.87 -1.33 -0.63
C TYR A 165 -2.26 -1.75 -1.11
N ASP A 166 -3.12 -2.13 -0.16
CA ASP A 166 -4.55 -2.39 -0.30
C ASP A 166 -4.85 -3.49 -1.34
N ILE A 167 -4.17 -4.64 -1.18
CA ILE A 167 -4.34 -5.77 -2.09
C ILE A 167 -5.65 -6.48 -1.77
N ARG A 168 -6.60 -6.34 -2.69
CA ARG A 168 -7.93 -6.94 -2.54
C ARG A 168 -7.86 -8.46 -2.54
N ASN A 169 -8.39 -9.05 -1.47
CA ASN A 169 -8.58 -10.48 -1.33
C ASN A 169 -10.02 -10.82 -0.91
N VAL A 170 -10.43 -12.07 -1.13
CA VAL A 170 -11.79 -12.55 -0.89
C VAL A 170 -12.09 -12.70 0.60
N GLN A 171 -11.06 -12.97 1.41
CA GLN A 171 -11.16 -13.21 2.85
C GLN A 171 -11.14 -11.93 3.69
N ASP A 172 -11.07 -10.74 3.07
CA ASP A 172 -10.89 -9.45 3.75
C ASP A 172 -9.69 -9.42 4.72
N MET A 173 -8.64 -10.16 4.37
CA MET A 173 -7.39 -10.25 5.11
C MET A 173 -6.58 -8.95 4.97
N TYR A 174 -5.96 -8.49 6.05
CA TYR A 174 -5.04 -7.36 5.98
C TYR A 174 -3.78 -7.73 5.20
N ASP A 175 -3.22 -6.78 4.44
CA ASP A 175 -2.03 -6.99 3.59
C ASP A 175 -0.88 -7.73 4.31
N GLY A 176 -0.57 -7.35 5.56
CA GLY A 176 0.49 -7.99 6.34
C GLY A 176 0.22 -9.47 6.65
N ASP A 177 -1.05 -9.84 6.86
CA ASP A 177 -1.45 -11.23 7.08
C ASP A 177 -1.47 -12.03 5.77
N MET A 178 -1.41 -11.37 4.60
CA MET A 178 -1.36 -12.04 3.30
C MET A 178 0.03 -12.58 2.94
N LEU A 179 1.07 -12.10 3.62
CA LEU A 179 2.47 -12.48 3.40
C LEU A 179 2.71 -13.95 3.78
N GLY A 180 3.65 -14.59 3.10
CA GLY A 180 4.02 -15.99 3.32
C GLY A 180 3.00 -17.01 2.81
N HIS A 181 2.02 -16.57 2.02
CA HIS A 181 0.91 -17.39 1.55
C HIS A 181 0.80 -17.45 0.03
N GLN A 182 0.15 -18.51 -0.44
CA GLN A 182 -0.16 -18.74 -1.85
C GLN A 182 -1.60 -18.33 -2.15
N TRP A 183 -1.77 -17.52 -3.19
CA TRP A 183 -3.04 -16.95 -3.61
C TRP A 183 -3.36 -17.33 -5.05
N GLU A 184 -4.64 -17.54 -5.36
CA GLU A 184 -5.16 -17.70 -6.71
C GLU A 184 -6.03 -16.49 -7.08
N MET A 185 -5.86 -15.94 -8.28
CA MET A 185 -6.66 -14.84 -8.80
C MET A 185 -8.04 -15.32 -9.24
N THR A 186 -9.09 -14.90 -8.54
CA THR A 186 -10.49 -15.13 -8.92
C THR A 186 -11.11 -13.85 -9.51
N PRO A 187 -12.33 -13.91 -10.07
CA PRO A 187 -13.05 -12.70 -10.48
C PRO A 187 -13.32 -11.70 -9.34
N GLU A 188 -13.41 -12.17 -8.10
CA GLU A 188 -13.71 -11.38 -6.90
C GLU A 188 -12.46 -10.80 -6.23
N GLY A 189 -11.28 -11.38 -6.45
CA GLY A 189 -10.01 -10.94 -5.89
C GLY A 189 -9.02 -12.10 -5.73
N LEU A 190 -7.97 -11.89 -4.95
CA LEU A 190 -7.09 -12.99 -4.56
C LEU A 190 -7.80 -13.89 -3.54
N SER A 191 -7.76 -15.19 -3.76
CA SER A 191 -8.26 -16.20 -2.81
C SER A 191 -7.10 -17.01 -2.27
N CYS A 192 -6.93 -16.99 -0.95
CA CYS A 192 -5.85 -17.76 -0.32
C CYS A 192 -6.07 -19.26 -0.47
N THR A 193 -5.01 -19.99 -0.81
CA THR A 193 -5.05 -21.44 -1.09
C THR A 193 -4.44 -22.28 0.02
N ASP A 194 -3.63 -21.68 0.91
CA ASP A 194 -2.91 -22.35 1.99
C ASP A 194 -3.10 -21.68 3.37
N CYS A 195 -3.86 -20.59 3.45
CA CYS A 195 -4.27 -20.00 4.71
C CYS A 195 -5.09 -21.04 5.49
N ALA A 196 -4.66 -21.36 6.70
CA ALA A 196 -5.52 -22.07 7.64
C ALA A 196 -6.78 -21.21 7.82
N THR A 197 -7.97 -21.79 7.64
CA THR A 197 -9.24 -21.10 7.89
C THR A 197 -9.29 -20.71 9.37
N ILE A 198 -8.83 -19.51 9.70
CA ILE A 198 -9.20 -18.84 10.93
C ILE A 198 -10.59 -18.29 10.62
N GLU A 199 -11.62 -19.03 10.99
CA GLU A 199 -12.97 -18.46 11.07
C GLU A 199 -12.90 -17.34 12.12
N TYR A 200 -12.77 -16.10 11.65
CA TYR A 200 -13.03 -14.93 12.46
C TYR A 200 -14.54 -14.90 12.71
N TYR A 201 -14.95 -15.45 13.84
CA TYR A 201 -16.26 -15.12 14.39
C TYR A 201 -16.20 -13.66 14.81
N ASP A 202 -17.02 -12.82 14.18
CA ASP A 202 -17.27 -11.49 14.72
C ASP A 202 -17.80 -11.67 16.15
N ALA A 203 -17.32 -10.85 17.08
CA ALA A 203 -17.73 -10.98 18.48
C ALA A 203 -19.24 -10.79 18.62
N ASP A 204 -19.80 -9.93 17.77
CA ASP A 204 -21.23 -9.63 17.71
C ASP A 204 -22.03 -10.85 17.18
N ASP A 205 -21.57 -11.52 16.12
CA ASP A 205 -22.22 -12.73 15.57
C ASP A 205 -22.17 -13.90 16.58
N PHE A 206 -21.09 -14.02 17.35
CA PHE A 206 -20.96 -15.04 18.38
C PHE A 206 -21.91 -14.79 19.55
N GLU A 207 -22.06 -13.53 19.98
CA GLU A 207 -22.97 -13.14 21.06
C GLU A 207 -24.44 -13.38 20.67
N GLU A 208 -24.84 -13.01 19.44
CA GLU A 208 -26.18 -13.30 18.90
C GLU A 208 -26.46 -14.82 18.86
N SER A 209 -25.50 -15.62 18.41
CA SER A 209 -25.64 -17.08 18.39
C SER A 209 -25.78 -17.72 19.78
N ILE A 210 -25.17 -17.12 20.81
CA ILE A 210 -25.31 -17.59 22.19
C ILE A 210 -26.68 -17.21 22.75
N GLU A 211 -27.16 -16.00 22.48
CA GLU A 211 -28.48 -15.55 22.92
C GLU A 211 -29.58 -16.43 22.33
N GLU A 212 -29.56 -16.70 21.02
CA GLU A 212 -30.54 -17.60 20.37
C GLU A 212 -30.54 -19.00 21.00
N ASN A 213 -29.36 -19.58 21.23
CA ASN A 213 -29.25 -20.90 21.85
C ASN A 213 -29.75 -20.92 23.31
N LEU A 214 -29.55 -19.82 24.05
CA LEU A 214 -30.04 -19.69 25.42
C LEU A 214 -31.56 -19.57 25.44
N GLU A 215 -32.17 -18.81 24.53
CA GLU A 215 -33.62 -18.70 24.40
C GLU A 215 -34.27 -20.05 24.07
N GLU A 216 -33.72 -20.81 23.11
CA GLU A 216 -34.20 -22.15 22.79
C GLU A 216 -34.10 -23.12 23.98
N MET A 217 -33.02 -23.00 24.77
CA MET A 217 -32.85 -23.81 25.98
C MET A 217 -33.85 -23.45 27.07
N GLU A 218 -34.15 -22.18 27.27
CA GLU A 218 -35.14 -21.71 28.24
C GLU A 218 -36.55 -22.22 27.89
N GLU A 219 -36.97 -22.09 26.64
CA GLU A 219 -38.28 -22.59 26.16
C GLU A 219 -38.39 -24.11 26.38
N SER A 220 -37.33 -24.87 26.07
CA SER A 220 -37.32 -26.32 26.31
C SER A 220 -37.41 -26.71 27.78
N ILE A 221 -36.84 -25.90 28.68
CA ILE A 221 -36.91 -26.14 30.13
C ILE A 221 -38.32 -25.85 30.65
N GLU A 222 -38.95 -24.76 30.19
CA GLU A 222 -40.32 -24.41 30.59
C GLU A 222 -41.32 -25.50 30.20
N GLU A 223 -41.29 -26.00 28.95
CA GLU A 223 -42.16 -27.09 28.51
C GLU A 223 -42.00 -28.35 29.37
N LYS A 224 -40.75 -28.70 29.73
CA LYS A 224 -40.46 -29.88 30.56
C LYS A 224 -40.96 -29.70 31.99
N LEU A 225 -40.86 -28.49 32.55
CA LEU A 225 -41.37 -28.20 33.88
C LEU A 225 -42.89 -28.34 33.93
N GLU A 226 -43.62 -27.78 32.95
CA GLU A 226 -45.08 -27.93 32.86
C GLU A 226 -45.51 -29.40 32.74
N ALA A 227 -44.81 -30.18 31.92
CA ALA A 227 -45.08 -31.61 31.76
C ALA A 227 -44.90 -32.39 33.07
N LEU A 228 -43.83 -32.08 33.82
CA LEU A 228 -43.52 -32.68 35.13
C LEU A 228 -44.56 -32.31 36.18
N GLU A 229 -45.01 -31.05 36.23
CA GLU A 229 -46.05 -30.61 37.16
C GLU A 229 -47.38 -31.33 36.92
N LEU A 230 -47.75 -31.50 35.64
CA LEU A 230 -48.94 -32.24 35.25
C LEU A 230 -48.86 -33.71 35.69
N GLU A 231 -47.70 -34.35 35.52
CA GLU A 231 -47.48 -35.73 35.91
C GLU A 231 -47.54 -35.91 37.45
N LEU A 232 -46.92 -35.00 38.20
CA LEU A 232 -47.01 -34.98 39.66
C LEU A 232 -48.45 -34.79 40.16
N LYS A 233 -49.25 -33.93 39.52
CA LYS A 233 -50.66 -33.73 39.86
C LYS A 233 -51.48 -35.00 39.64
N LYS A 234 -51.28 -35.70 38.51
CA LYS A 234 -51.94 -36.98 38.22
C LYS A 234 -51.57 -38.08 39.22
N LEU A 235 -50.34 -38.07 39.75
CA LEU A 235 -49.90 -39.01 40.77
C LEU A 235 -50.49 -38.72 42.16
N LYS A 236 -50.75 -37.44 42.47
CA LYS A 236 -51.33 -37.01 43.75
C LYS A 236 -52.84 -37.25 43.85
N ASP A 237 -53.54 -37.25 42.71
CA ASP A 237 -54.98 -37.48 42.61
C ASP A 237 -55.35 -38.99 42.52
N ARG A 238 -54.38 -39.90 42.72
CA ARG A 238 -54.53 -41.36 42.68
C ARG A 238 -54.35 -41.98 44.05
#